data_AF-A0A2D6P4S1-F1
#
_entry.id   AF-A0A2D6P4S1-F1
#
_cell.length_a   1.000
_cell.length_b   1.000
_cell.length_c   1.000
_cell.angle_alpha   90.00
_cell.angle_beta   90.00
_cell.angle_gamma   90.00
#
_symmetry.space_group_name_H-M   'P 1'
#
loop_
_entity.id
_entity.type
_entity.pdbx_description
1 polymer ?
#
loop_
_entity_poly.entity_id
_entity_poly.type
_entity_poly.pdbx_seq_one_letter_code
_entity_poly.pdbx_strand_id
1 'polypeptide(L)'
;MVWWLFRTKREKHEEKLEKLTNDLKISFNLIKKDIKDINNKVNKLENSDSFILGKLDSFDKQINLIGPNINELKQFKETKKESTVNNEYTNELLSSLTSTQIDLFKTIYSLSQQLQTEDISIKSLSKVIYPQKKYKTVRSTLSEYLTVLSTLGLISKKRKGKQTFVSLTSFGKGLIQNLKLKQEKKRKKENAR
;
A
#
# COMPACT_ATOMS: atom_id res chain seq x y z
N MET A 1 -44.51 74.20 -4.77
CA MET A 1 -43.13 73.67 -4.85
C MET A 1 -42.81 72.59 -3.80
N VAL A 2 -43.42 72.62 -2.61
CA VAL A 2 -43.18 71.63 -1.53
C VAL A 2 -43.73 70.22 -1.83
N TRP A 3 -44.81 70.08 -2.62
CA TRP A 3 -45.43 68.79 -2.95
C TRP A 3 -44.55 67.86 -3.80
N TRP A 4 -43.66 68.42 -4.63
CA TRP A 4 -42.72 67.65 -5.46
C TRP A 4 -41.60 66.98 -4.63
N LEU A 5 -41.17 67.62 -3.54
CA LEU A 5 -40.18 67.07 -2.61
C LEU A 5 -40.71 65.89 -1.78
N PHE A 6 -42.02 65.83 -1.54
CA PHE A 6 -42.63 64.69 -0.86
C PHE A 6 -42.87 63.49 -1.79
N ARG A 7 -43.14 63.73 -3.07
CA ARG A 7 -43.32 62.68 -4.08
C ARG A 7 -42.01 61.91 -4.32
N THR A 8 -40.91 62.62 -4.53
CA THR A 8 -39.59 62.01 -4.73
C THR A 8 -39.06 61.26 -3.50
N LYS A 9 -39.47 61.66 -2.28
CA LYS A 9 -39.15 60.91 -1.05
C LYS A 9 -39.94 59.60 -0.94
N ARG A 10 -41.20 59.56 -1.39
CA ARG A 10 -42.00 58.32 -1.43
C ARG A 10 -41.47 57.34 -2.46
N GLU A 11 -41.16 57.80 -3.67
CA GLU A 11 -40.59 56.96 -4.74
C GLU A 11 -39.27 56.30 -4.28
N LYS A 12 -38.37 57.04 -3.63
CA LYS A 12 -37.13 56.47 -3.04
C LYS A 12 -37.37 55.48 -1.91
N HIS A 13 -38.48 55.60 -1.17
CA HIS A 13 -38.84 54.64 -0.12
C HIS A 13 -39.41 53.36 -0.71
N GLU A 14 -40.23 53.47 -1.75
CA GLU A 14 -40.79 52.33 -2.48
C GLU A 14 -39.68 51.52 -3.16
N GLU A 15 -38.71 52.17 -3.83
CA GLU A 15 -37.54 51.50 -4.40
C GLU A 15 -36.71 50.75 -3.36
N LYS A 16 -36.54 51.32 -2.16
CA LYS A 16 -35.82 50.66 -1.06
C LYS A 16 -36.58 49.45 -0.52
N LEU A 17 -37.90 49.56 -0.40
CA LEU A 17 -38.74 48.44 0.01
C LEU A 17 -38.72 47.32 -1.04
N GLU A 18 -38.76 47.66 -2.33
CA GLU A 18 -38.68 46.70 -3.42
C GLU A 18 -37.32 46.00 -3.49
N LYS A 19 -36.22 46.73 -3.26
CA LYS A 19 -34.89 46.11 -3.12
C LYS A 19 -34.85 45.15 -1.94
N LEU A 20 -35.39 45.56 -0.79
CA LEU A 20 -35.38 44.73 0.41
C LEU A 20 -36.26 43.47 0.23
N THR A 21 -37.42 43.57 -0.43
CA THR A 21 -38.24 42.39 -0.73
C THR A 21 -37.55 41.46 -1.73
N ASN A 22 -36.84 42.00 -2.72
CA ASN A 22 -36.03 41.19 -3.64
C ASN A 22 -34.88 40.49 -2.93
N ASP A 23 -34.14 41.18 -2.06
CA ASP A 23 -33.04 40.62 -1.29
C ASP A 23 -33.52 39.52 -0.32
N LEU A 24 -34.69 39.73 0.32
CA LEU A 24 -35.34 38.71 1.14
C LEU A 24 -35.74 37.51 0.29
N LYS A 25 -36.34 37.71 -0.89
CA LYS A 25 -36.73 36.61 -1.79
C LYS A 25 -35.52 35.80 -2.25
N ILE A 26 -34.39 36.45 -2.55
CA ILE A 26 -33.13 35.79 -2.88
C ILE A 26 -32.64 34.98 -1.68
N SER A 27 -32.61 35.57 -0.48
CA SER A 27 -32.16 34.90 0.74
C SER A 27 -33.02 33.68 1.08
N PHE A 28 -34.35 33.78 0.96
CA PHE A 28 -35.26 32.65 1.15
C PHE A 28 -35.04 31.53 0.13
N ASN A 29 -34.77 31.87 -1.13
CA ASN A 29 -34.47 30.88 -2.15
C ASN A 29 -33.14 30.17 -1.89
N LEU A 30 -32.13 30.88 -1.41
CA LEU A 30 -30.85 30.30 -1.00
C LEU A 30 -31.03 29.36 0.20
N ILE A 31 -31.75 29.79 1.24
CA ILE A 31 -32.04 28.94 2.41
C ILE A 31 -32.81 27.68 2.00
N LYS A 32 -33.81 27.81 1.11
CA LYS A 32 -34.57 26.66 0.61
C LYS A 32 -33.67 25.66 -0.15
N LYS A 33 -32.71 26.18 -0.93
CA LYS A 33 -31.73 25.35 -1.63
C LYS A 33 -30.81 24.64 -0.62
N ASP A 34 -30.31 25.36 0.38
CA ASP A 34 -29.43 24.79 1.41
C ASP A 34 -30.14 23.70 2.22
N ILE A 35 -31.39 23.92 2.62
CA ILE A 35 -32.21 22.89 3.31
C ILE A 35 -32.36 21.64 2.43
N LYS A 36 -32.62 21.82 1.13
CA LYS A 36 -32.74 20.69 0.19
C LYS A 36 -31.41 19.93 0.06
N ASP A 37 -30.28 20.64 -0.01
CA ASP A 37 -28.96 20.05 -0.11
C ASP A 37 -28.55 19.31 1.17
N ILE A 38 -28.91 19.85 2.35
CA ILE A 38 -28.74 19.17 3.64
C ILE A 38 -29.57 17.88 3.67
N ASN A 39 -30.86 17.95 3.30
CA ASN A 39 -31.73 16.77 3.28
C ASN A 39 -31.19 15.67 2.36
N ASN A 40 -30.68 16.06 1.18
CA ASN A 40 -30.04 15.12 0.26
C ASN A 40 -28.77 14.49 0.84
N LYS A 41 -27.99 15.23 1.63
CA LYS A 41 -26.80 14.69 2.31
C LYS A 41 -27.17 13.73 3.43
N VAL A 42 -28.19 14.06 4.23
CA VAL A 42 -28.70 13.19 5.31
C VAL A 42 -29.20 11.87 4.72
N ASN A 43 -30.02 11.92 3.68
CA ASN A 43 -30.50 10.71 3.00
C ASN A 43 -29.35 9.86 2.41
N LYS A 44 -28.27 10.49 1.94
CA LYS A 44 -27.08 9.76 1.46
C LYS A 44 -26.33 9.07 2.60
N LEU A 45 -26.27 9.67 3.79
CA LEU A 45 -25.62 9.09 4.96
C LEU A 45 -26.43 7.90 5.50
N GLU A 46 -27.76 8.00 5.57
CA GLU A 46 -28.60 6.86 5.98
C GLU A 46 -28.44 5.65 5.05
N ASN A 47 -28.34 5.89 3.74
CA ASN A 47 -28.05 4.86 2.74
C ASN A 47 -26.62 4.31 2.87
N SER A 48 -25.66 5.12 3.32
CA SER A 48 -24.29 4.68 3.59
C SER A 48 -24.22 3.78 4.82
N ASP A 49 -24.95 4.10 5.88
CA ASP A 49 -24.96 3.32 7.12
C ASP A 49 -25.57 1.93 6.90
N SER A 50 -26.66 1.83 6.14
CA SER A 50 -27.23 0.53 5.76
C SER A 50 -26.25 -0.31 4.93
N PHE A 51 -25.47 0.31 4.04
CA PHE A 51 -24.43 -0.39 3.26
C PHE A 51 -23.27 -0.87 4.15
N ILE A 52 -22.83 -0.05 5.11
CA ILE A 52 -21.75 -0.40 6.06
C ILE A 52 -22.19 -1.56 6.95
N LEU A 53 -23.42 -1.51 7.46
CA LEU A 53 -23.99 -2.58 8.29
C LEU A 53 -24.09 -3.91 7.52
N GLY A 54 -24.55 -3.88 6.27
CA GLY A 54 -24.58 -5.07 5.42
C GLY A 54 -23.19 -5.65 5.13
N LYS A 55 -22.18 -4.78 4.99
CA LYS A 55 -20.79 -5.21 4.81
C LYS A 55 -20.18 -5.83 6.07
N LEU A 56 -20.50 -5.29 7.25
CA LEU A 56 -20.09 -5.88 8.53
C LEU A 56 -20.67 -7.29 8.70
N ASP A 57 -21.97 -7.46 8.44
CA ASP A 57 -22.61 -8.78 8.50
C ASP A 57 -21.98 -9.78 7.51
N SER A 58 -21.54 -9.30 6.34
CA SER A 58 -20.79 -10.14 5.39
C SER A 58 -19.40 -10.56 5.90
N PHE A 59 -18.71 -9.70 6.66
CA PHE A 59 -17.43 -10.03 7.26
C PHE A 59 -17.58 -11.00 8.43
N ASP A 60 -18.60 -10.83 9.27
CA ASP A 60 -18.88 -11.76 10.37
C ASP A 60 -19.18 -13.17 9.83
N LYS A 61 -19.95 -13.27 8.74
CA LYS A 61 -20.17 -14.54 8.04
C LYS A 61 -18.87 -15.16 7.52
N GLN A 62 -17.96 -14.37 6.94
CA GLN A 62 -16.66 -14.87 6.47
C GLN A 62 -15.75 -15.31 7.63
N ILE A 63 -15.73 -14.55 8.73
CA ILE A 63 -14.95 -14.89 9.93
C ILE A 63 -15.45 -16.21 10.53
N ASN A 64 -16.76 -16.41 10.61
CA ASN A 64 -17.36 -17.65 11.13
C ASN A 64 -17.06 -18.88 10.25
N LEU A 65 -16.92 -18.70 8.93
CA LEU A 65 -16.50 -19.78 8.02
C LEU A 65 -15.01 -20.13 8.15
N ILE A 66 -14.17 -19.17 8.53
CA ILE A 66 -12.72 -19.37 8.66
C ILE A 66 -12.33 -19.88 10.06
N GLY A 67 -13.10 -19.53 11.10
CA GLY A 67 -12.90 -19.93 12.50
C GLY A 67 -12.55 -21.41 12.73
N PRO A 68 -13.32 -22.38 12.17
CA PRO A 68 -13.01 -23.80 12.37
C PRO A 68 -11.69 -24.24 11.72
N ASN A 69 -11.32 -23.67 10.56
CA ASN A 69 -10.08 -24.02 9.85
C ASN A 69 -8.80 -23.50 10.57
N ILE A 70 -8.92 -22.47 11.41
CA ILE A 70 -7.77 -21.93 12.16
C ILE A 70 -7.34 -22.89 13.28
N ASN A 71 -8.26 -23.64 13.88
CA ASN A 71 -7.92 -24.62 14.92
C ASN A 71 -7.17 -25.83 14.35
N GLU A 72 -7.49 -26.25 13.13
CA GLU A 72 -6.74 -27.29 12.40
C GLU A 72 -5.32 -26.80 12.02
N LEU A 73 -5.16 -25.54 11.64
CA LEU A 73 -3.85 -24.94 11.33
C LEU A 73 -2.95 -24.73 12.56
N LYS A 74 -3.52 -24.57 13.76
CA LYS A 74 -2.75 -24.48 15.01
C LYS A 74 -2.12 -25.83 15.37
N GLN A 75 -2.84 -26.94 15.15
CA GLN A 75 -2.29 -28.29 15.36
C GLN A 75 -1.13 -28.60 14.40
N PHE A 76 -1.17 -28.08 13.16
CA PHE A 76 -0.06 -28.22 12.20
C PHE A 76 1.19 -27.36 12.50
N LYS A 77 1.09 -26.32 13.34
CA LYS A 77 2.21 -25.43 13.66
C LYS A 77 3.10 -25.94 14.79
N GLU A 78 2.60 -26.82 15.66
CA GLU A 78 3.40 -27.35 16.78
C GLU A 78 4.32 -28.52 16.35
N THR A 79 4.06 -29.18 15.22
CA THR A 79 4.92 -30.23 14.66
C THR A 79 6.00 -29.73 13.70
N LYS A 80 6.12 -28.42 13.47
CA LYS A 80 7.03 -27.83 12.45
C LYS A 80 8.14 -26.95 13.01
N LYS A 81 8.55 -27.16 14.26
CA LYS A 81 9.90 -26.80 14.69
C LYS A 81 10.80 -27.97 14.33
N GLU A 82 11.90 -27.69 13.63
CA GLU A 82 12.91 -28.66 13.16
C GLU A 82 12.60 -29.39 11.84
N SER A 83 12.21 -28.64 10.80
CA SER A 83 12.73 -29.03 9.48
C SER A 83 14.13 -28.42 9.38
N THR A 84 15.15 -29.22 9.69
CA THR A 84 16.49 -29.03 9.16
C THR A 84 16.36 -28.90 7.65
N VAL A 85 16.38 -27.66 7.16
CA VAL A 85 16.38 -27.38 5.72
C VAL A 85 17.57 -28.15 5.15
N ASN A 86 17.29 -29.17 4.33
CA ASN A 86 18.32 -30.00 3.71
C ASN A 86 19.32 -29.09 3.00
N ASN A 87 20.54 -29.01 3.55
CA ASN A 87 21.59 -28.11 3.06
C ASN A 87 21.93 -28.40 1.60
N GLU A 88 21.76 -29.65 1.14
CA GLU A 88 22.00 -30.06 -0.24
C GLU A 88 21.08 -29.31 -1.22
N TYR A 89 19.77 -29.30 -0.96
CA TYR A 89 18.80 -28.57 -1.79
C TYR A 89 19.10 -27.06 -1.85
N THR A 90 19.57 -26.47 -0.75
CA THR A 90 19.90 -25.03 -0.75
C THR A 90 21.14 -24.70 -1.57
N ASN A 91 22.12 -25.60 -1.65
CA ASN A 91 23.31 -25.39 -2.47
C ASN A 91 22.97 -25.54 -3.95
N GLU A 92 22.15 -26.54 -4.30
CA GLU A 92 21.68 -26.76 -5.68
C GLU A 92 20.86 -25.57 -6.20
N LEU A 93 19.97 -25.03 -5.36
CA LEU A 93 19.15 -23.88 -5.71
C LEU A 93 20.02 -22.63 -5.96
N LEU A 94 21.05 -22.41 -5.15
CA LEU A 94 22.00 -21.31 -5.38
C LEU A 94 22.88 -21.52 -6.61
N SER A 95 23.30 -22.76 -6.90
CA SER A 95 24.10 -23.04 -8.09
C SER A 95 23.31 -22.88 -9.39
N SER A 96 21.98 -22.98 -9.33
CA SER A 96 21.11 -22.71 -10.48
C SER A 96 21.01 -21.22 -10.84
N LEU A 97 21.42 -20.32 -9.95
CA LEU A 97 21.37 -18.88 -10.17
C LEU A 97 22.63 -18.36 -10.85
N THR A 98 22.44 -17.42 -11.79
CA THR A 98 23.54 -16.66 -12.37
C THR A 98 24.20 -15.76 -11.31
N SER A 99 25.47 -15.42 -11.50
CA SER A 99 26.20 -14.49 -10.63
C SER A 99 25.44 -13.16 -10.44
N THR A 100 24.88 -12.62 -11.51
CA THR A 100 24.06 -11.41 -11.48
C THR A 100 22.79 -11.53 -10.64
N GLN A 101 22.12 -12.69 -10.66
CA GLN A 101 20.94 -12.94 -9.83
C GLN A 101 21.33 -13.11 -8.36
N ILE A 102 22.46 -13.77 -8.08
CA ILE A 102 23.00 -13.92 -6.72
C ILE A 102 23.35 -12.54 -6.13
N ASP A 103 24.02 -11.69 -6.91
CA ASP A 103 24.39 -10.35 -6.46
C ASP A 103 23.16 -9.49 -6.24
N LEU A 104 22.19 -9.50 -7.17
CA LEU A 104 20.88 -8.87 -6.98
C LEU A 104 20.20 -9.32 -5.67
N PHE A 105 20.18 -10.62 -5.40
CA PHE A 105 19.60 -11.20 -4.19
C PHE A 105 20.32 -10.73 -2.90
N LYS A 106 21.66 -10.72 -2.90
CA LYS A 106 22.46 -10.17 -1.80
C LYS A 106 22.23 -8.68 -1.61
N THR A 107 22.11 -7.91 -2.69
CA THR A 107 21.83 -6.47 -2.63
C THR A 107 20.47 -6.20 -2.00
N ILE A 108 19.43 -6.97 -2.36
CA ILE A 108 18.09 -6.87 -1.74
C ILE A 108 18.21 -7.09 -0.22
N TYR A 109 18.96 -8.11 0.20
CA TYR A 109 19.20 -8.36 1.62
C TYR A 109 19.92 -7.20 2.31
N SER A 110 21.03 -6.73 1.73
CA SER A 110 21.80 -5.62 2.31
C SER A 110 20.95 -4.36 2.47
N LEU A 111 20.16 -4.02 1.44
CA LEU A 111 19.27 -2.86 1.49
C LEU A 111 18.17 -3.01 2.54
N SER A 112 17.61 -4.21 2.70
CA SER A 112 16.57 -4.45 3.71
C SER A 112 17.09 -4.24 5.13
N GLN A 113 18.34 -4.62 5.38
CA GLN A 113 19.01 -4.43 6.67
C GLN A 113 19.36 -2.96 6.91
N GLN A 114 19.90 -2.28 5.88
CA GLN A 114 20.30 -0.87 5.99
C GLN A 114 19.11 0.06 6.20
N LEU A 115 18.00 -0.19 5.52
CA LEU A 115 16.81 0.66 5.56
C LEU A 115 15.81 0.26 6.65
N GLN A 116 16.06 -0.85 7.37
CA GLN A 116 15.14 -1.43 8.36
C GLN A 116 13.71 -1.60 7.81
N THR A 117 13.60 -1.91 6.53
CA THR A 117 12.33 -2.13 5.83
C THR A 117 12.37 -3.42 5.04
N GLU A 118 11.25 -4.16 5.07
CA GLU A 118 11.14 -5.41 4.32
C GLU A 118 10.86 -5.15 2.84
N ASP A 119 10.20 -4.04 2.51
CA ASP A 119 9.74 -3.72 1.16
C ASP A 119 10.69 -2.73 0.47
N ILE A 120 11.39 -3.20 -0.57
CA ILE A 120 12.30 -2.38 -1.38
C ILE A 120 11.66 -2.12 -2.74
N SER A 121 11.55 -0.84 -3.12
CA SER A 121 11.03 -0.50 -4.45
C SER A 121 12.01 -0.95 -5.55
N ILE A 122 11.51 -1.54 -6.64
CA ILE A 122 12.36 -1.95 -7.78
C ILE A 122 13.12 -0.74 -8.36
N LYS A 123 12.52 0.44 -8.32
CA LYS A 123 13.17 1.69 -8.76
C LYS A 123 14.39 2.01 -7.90
N SER A 124 14.28 1.90 -6.58
CA SER A 124 15.43 2.11 -5.67
C SER A 124 16.50 1.05 -5.90
N LEU A 125 16.11 -0.23 -6.02
CA LEU A 125 17.02 -1.33 -6.30
C LEU A 125 17.83 -1.11 -7.59
N SER A 126 17.17 -0.59 -8.64
CA SER A 126 17.84 -0.30 -9.91
C SER A 126 18.95 0.74 -9.81
N LYS A 127 18.79 1.75 -8.92
CA LYS A 127 19.81 2.78 -8.71
C LYS A 127 21.07 2.23 -8.04
N VAL A 128 20.91 1.21 -7.20
CA VAL A 128 22.03 0.60 -6.47
C VAL A 128 22.82 -0.34 -7.38
N ILE A 129 22.13 -1.13 -8.20
CA ILE A 129 22.77 -2.14 -9.06
C ILE A 129 23.29 -1.52 -10.36
N TYR A 130 22.60 -0.51 -10.90
CA TYR A 130 22.95 0.15 -12.16
C TYR A 130 23.00 1.67 -11.98
N PRO A 131 23.96 2.21 -11.22
CA PRO A 131 24.00 3.65 -10.88
C PRO A 131 24.09 4.56 -12.11
N GLN A 132 24.74 4.09 -13.17
CA GLN A 132 24.93 4.85 -14.41
C GLN A 132 23.81 4.69 -15.44
N LYS A 133 22.81 3.83 -15.19
CA LYS A 133 21.73 3.56 -16.15
C LYS A 133 20.39 4.11 -15.66
N LYS A 134 19.58 4.64 -16.57
CA LYS A 134 18.22 5.09 -16.25
C LYS A 134 17.32 3.88 -16.00
N TYR A 135 16.44 3.94 -14.99
CA TYR A 135 15.52 2.84 -14.65
C TYR A 135 14.76 2.27 -15.88
N LYS A 136 14.32 3.14 -16.81
CA LYS A 136 13.59 2.72 -18.01
C LYS A 136 14.36 1.70 -18.87
N THR A 137 15.69 1.78 -18.93
CA THR A 137 16.52 0.89 -19.77
C THR A 137 16.77 -0.46 -19.12
N VAL A 138 16.81 -0.52 -17.78
CA VAL A 138 17.11 -1.75 -17.03
C VAL A 138 15.87 -2.44 -16.46
N ARG A 139 14.69 -1.82 -16.59
CA ARG A 139 13.43 -2.29 -15.98
C ARG A 139 13.07 -3.72 -16.40
N SER A 140 13.15 -4.03 -17.69
CA SER A 140 12.75 -5.34 -18.21
C SER A 140 13.68 -6.43 -17.69
N THR A 141 14.99 -6.22 -17.80
CA THR A 141 16.03 -7.14 -17.30
C THR A 141 15.92 -7.38 -15.79
N LEU A 142 15.75 -6.31 -14.99
CA LEU A 142 15.53 -6.45 -13.55
C LEU A 142 14.25 -7.23 -13.26
N SER A 143 13.17 -6.97 -13.99
CA SER A 143 11.91 -7.68 -13.78
C SER A 143 12.06 -9.17 -14.06
N GLU A 144 12.83 -9.54 -15.08
CA GLU A 144 13.13 -10.93 -15.43
C GLU A 144 13.92 -11.64 -14.32
N TYR A 145 15.03 -11.03 -13.86
CA TYR A 145 15.81 -11.60 -12.76
C TYR A 145 14.99 -11.72 -11.47
N LEU A 146 14.17 -10.72 -11.16
CA LEU A 146 13.27 -10.77 -10.00
C LEU A 146 12.16 -11.81 -10.16
N THR A 147 11.72 -12.09 -11.39
CA THR A 147 10.76 -13.18 -11.62
C THR A 147 11.41 -14.52 -11.32
N VAL A 148 12.63 -14.79 -11.78
CA VAL A 148 13.37 -16.03 -11.45
C VAL A 148 13.51 -16.22 -9.94
N LEU A 149 13.98 -15.19 -9.23
CA LEU A 149 14.12 -15.24 -7.76
C LEU A 149 12.77 -15.43 -7.05
N SER A 150 11.69 -14.88 -7.60
CA SER A 150 10.33 -15.05 -7.06
C SER A 150 9.79 -16.46 -7.30
N THR A 151 10.04 -17.05 -8.48
CA THR A 151 9.64 -18.42 -8.82
C THR A 151 10.33 -19.44 -7.92
N LEU A 152 11.59 -19.19 -7.56
CA LEU A 152 12.34 -20.01 -6.60
C LEU A 152 11.94 -19.77 -5.12
N GLY A 153 10.96 -18.90 -4.87
CA GLY A 153 10.48 -18.60 -3.51
C GLY A 153 11.48 -17.84 -2.64
N LEU A 154 12.53 -17.24 -3.22
CA LEU A 154 13.54 -16.47 -2.49
C LEU A 154 13.08 -15.05 -2.14
N ILE A 155 12.22 -14.49 -2.98
CA ILE A 155 11.63 -13.16 -2.80
C ILE A 155 10.14 -13.19 -3.09
N SER A 156 9.43 -12.17 -2.61
CA SER A 156 8.04 -11.89 -2.96
C SER A 156 7.91 -10.53 -3.65
N LYS A 157 7.02 -10.43 -4.63
CA LYS A 157 6.73 -9.18 -5.37
C LYS A 157 5.34 -8.68 -4.97
N LYS A 158 5.25 -7.44 -4.48
CA LYS A 158 3.98 -6.80 -4.13
C LYS A 158 3.82 -5.48 -4.88
N ARG A 159 2.66 -5.25 -5.48
CA ARG A 159 2.32 -3.95 -6.09
C ARG A 159 1.61 -3.08 -5.07
N LYS A 160 2.07 -1.83 -4.90
CA LYS A 160 1.40 -0.80 -4.09
C LYS A 160 1.26 0.45 -4.97
N GLY A 161 0.03 0.71 -5.43
CA GLY A 161 -0.28 1.79 -6.36
C GLY A 161 0.46 1.67 -7.72
N LYS A 162 1.23 2.70 -8.06
CA LYS A 162 2.02 2.78 -9.31
C LYS A 162 3.42 2.16 -9.20
N GLN A 163 3.75 1.55 -8.07
CA GLN A 163 5.09 0.99 -7.81
C GLN A 163 5.02 -0.50 -7.45
N THR A 164 6.11 -1.20 -7.77
CA THR A 164 6.32 -2.59 -7.38
C THR A 164 7.45 -2.65 -6.38
N PHE A 165 7.21 -3.40 -5.30
CA PHE A 165 8.10 -3.64 -4.20
C PHE A 165 8.50 -5.11 -4.18
N VAL A 166 9.69 -5.36 -3.65
CA VAL A 166 10.26 -6.69 -3.47
C VAL A 166 10.66 -6.84 -2.01
N SER A 167 10.34 -7.98 -1.44
CA SER A 167 10.75 -8.35 -0.08
C SER A 167 11.32 -9.77 -0.07
N LEU A 168 12.21 -10.05 0.87
CA LEU A 168 12.74 -11.40 1.07
C LEU A 168 11.72 -12.28 1.77
N THR A 169 11.55 -13.52 1.30
CA THR A 169 10.77 -14.52 2.03
C THR A 169 11.52 -15.00 3.26
N SER A 170 10.84 -15.66 4.20
CA SER A 170 11.50 -16.33 5.33
C SER A 170 12.58 -17.32 4.88
N PHE A 171 12.28 -18.07 3.81
CA PHE A 171 13.22 -18.99 3.16
C PHE A 171 14.46 -18.26 2.63
N GLY A 172 14.27 -17.17 1.87
CA GLY A 172 15.37 -16.37 1.34
C GLY A 172 16.24 -15.74 2.42
N LYS A 173 15.64 -15.25 3.52
CA LYS A 173 16.38 -14.73 4.67
C LYS A 173 17.27 -15.79 5.32
N GLY A 174 16.73 -16.99 5.58
CA GLY A 174 17.49 -18.09 6.18
C GLY A 174 18.67 -18.54 5.31
N LEU A 175 18.46 -18.59 3.99
CA LEU A 175 19.48 -19.01 3.04
C LEU A 175 20.70 -18.06 3.03
N ILE A 176 20.49 -16.74 3.06
CA ILE A 176 21.59 -15.76 3.13
C ILE A 176 22.33 -15.82 4.47
N GLN A 177 21.61 -16.02 5.57
CA GLN A 177 22.23 -16.14 6.89
C GLN A 177 23.17 -17.36 6.95
N ASN A 178 22.75 -18.49 6.39
CA ASN A 178 23.59 -19.69 6.29
C ASN A 178 24.85 -19.46 5.45
N LEU A 179 24.75 -18.69 4.36
CA LEU A 179 25.91 -18.31 3.55
C LEU A 179 26.93 -17.47 4.34
N LYS A 180 26.46 -16.48 5.11
CA LYS A 180 27.35 -15.65 5.95
C LYS A 180 28.07 -16.48 7.01
N LEU A 181 27.35 -17.35 7.71
CA LEU A 181 27.93 -18.23 8.74
C LEU A 181 28.99 -19.17 8.16
N LYS A 182 28.79 -19.68 6.94
CA LYS A 182 29.78 -20.53 6.24
C LYS A 182 31.04 -19.75 5.89
N GLN A 183 30.92 -18.49 5.47
CA GLN A 183 32.06 -17.62 5.16
C GLN A 183 32.88 -17.27 6.42
N GLU A 184 32.23 -16.96 7.53
CA GLU A 184 32.90 -16.66 8.80
C GLU A 184 33.67 -17.86 9.35
N LYS A 185 33.07 -19.07 9.30
CA LYS A 185 33.76 -20.30 9.70
C LYS A 185 35.01 -20.57 8.85
N LYS A 186 34.96 -20.28 7.54
CA LYS A 186 36.12 -20.44 6.64
C LYS A 186 37.26 -19.49 7.01
N ARG A 187 36.95 -18.21 7.24
CA ARG A 187 37.94 -17.20 7.66
C ARG A 187 38.59 -17.54 9.01
N LYS A 188 37.82 -18.02 9.98
CA LYS A 188 38.36 -18.45 11.29
C LYS A 188 39.33 -19.64 11.16
N LYS A 189 39.08 -20.58 10.24
CA LYS A 189 39.99 -21.70 9.98
C LYS A 189 41.28 -21.28 9.27
N GLU A 190 41.21 -20.29 8.37
CA GLU A 190 42.39 -19.76 7.67
C GLU A 190 43.30 -18.98 8.63
N ASN A 191 42.74 -18.19 9.55
CA ASN A 191 43.52 -17.43 10.55
C ASN A 191 44.12 -18.28 11.68
N ALA A 192 43.70 -19.54 11.82
CA ALA A 192 44.18 -20.46 12.85
C ALA A 192 45.30 -21.39 12.35
N ARG A 193 45.69 -21.27 11.07
CA ARG A 193 46.83 -21.97 10.45
C ARG A 193 47.99 -21.00 10.30
#